data_AF-A0A9X3LM62-F1
#
_entry.id   AF-A0A9X3LM62-F1
#
_cell.length_a   1.000
_cell.length_b   1.000
_cell.length_c   1.000
_cell.angle_alpha   90.00
_cell.angle_beta   90.00
_cell.angle_gamma   90.00
#
_symmetry.space_group_name_H-M   'P 1'
#
loop_
_entity.id
_entity.type
_entity.pdbx_description
1 polymer ?
#
loop_
_entity_poly.entity_id
_entity_poly.type
_entity_poly.pdbx_seq_one_letter_code
_entity_poly.pdbx_strand_id
1 'polypeptide(L)'
;MTTNRPSCPLCGNNTKKNGTTSKSTTRWRCTHCGHSFTRNTQTHNKNTATMALFIQWATGTQSLTTFAAHHGVTRQTMHHRFRWCWWIIPTPTIDSFRIHDQIFLDATYLKSGCLLIAAS
;
A
#
# COMPACT_ATOMS: atom_id res chain seq x y z
N MET A 1 -10.91 31.22 15.77
CA MET A 1 -11.36 30.21 14.78
C MET A 1 -10.15 29.75 13.98
N THR A 2 -9.62 28.56 14.26
CA THR A 2 -8.47 28.01 13.51
C THR A 2 -8.90 27.75 12.08
N THR A 3 -8.33 28.50 11.13
CA THR A 3 -8.72 28.31 9.72
C THR A 3 -8.20 26.95 9.26
N ASN A 4 -9.09 26.09 8.76
CA ASN A 4 -8.81 24.73 8.29
C ASN A 4 -8.00 24.73 6.97
N ARG A 5 -6.86 25.44 6.92
CA ARG A 5 -5.94 25.56 5.77
C ARG A 5 -4.79 24.56 5.94
N PRO A 6 -4.48 23.73 4.94
CA PRO A 6 -3.36 22.80 5.02
C PRO A 6 -2.02 23.54 4.90
N SER A 7 -0.99 23.08 5.61
CA SER A 7 0.39 23.53 5.40
C SER A 7 0.96 23.00 4.08
N CYS A 8 1.95 23.68 3.53
CA CYS A 8 2.63 23.25 2.31
C CYS A 8 3.35 21.89 2.54
N PRO A 9 3.11 20.87 1.70
CA PRO A 9 3.76 19.57 1.86
C PRO A 9 5.27 19.58 1.52
N LEU A 10 5.77 20.63 0.86
CA LEU A 10 7.20 20.75 0.53
C LEU A 10 8.00 21.55 1.56
N CYS A 11 7.42 22.60 2.15
CA CYS A 11 8.18 23.53 3.01
C CYS A 11 7.46 23.95 4.29
N GLY A 12 6.31 23.35 4.61
CA GLY A 12 5.57 23.62 5.86
C GLY A 12 4.87 24.98 5.97
N ASN A 13 5.16 25.93 5.07
CA ASN A 13 4.61 27.28 5.12
C ASN A 13 3.10 27.36 4.84
N ASN A 14 2.52 28.52 5.18
CA ASN A 14 1.13 28.84 4.95
C ASN A 14 0.70 28.73 3.48
N THR A 15 -0.60 28.48 3.28
CA THR A 15 -1.19 28.32 1.95
C THR A 15 -2.45 29.16 1.78
N LYS A 16 -2.77 29.49 0.52
CA LYS A 16 -4.01 30.14 0.11
C LYS A 16 -4.80 29.25 -0.85
N LYS A 17 -6.13 29.43 -0.90
CA LYS A 17 -6.97 28.79 -1.92
C LYS A 17 -6.52 29.26 -3.31
N ASN A 18 -6.47 28.34 -4.27
CA ASN A 18 -6.00 28.56 -5.63
C ASN A 18 -6.94 27.88 -6.66
N GLY A 19 -8.22 28.23 -6.54
CA GLY A 19 -9.29 27.65 -7.35
C GLY A 19 -9.64 26.21 -6.99
N THR A 20 -10.33 25.55 -7.91
CA THR A 20 -10.76 24.15 -7.80
C THR A 20 -10.21 23.31 -8.95
N THR A 21 -10.19 21.99 -8.77
CA THR A 21 -9.98 21.03 -9.85
C THR A 21 -11.30 20.79 -10.61
N SER A 22 -11.25 20.12 -11.76
CA SER A 22 -12.44 19.67 -12.48
C SER A 22 -13.35 18.75 -11.65
N LYS A 23 -12.82 18.11 -10.59
CA LYS A 23 -13.56 17.33 -9.60
C LYS A 23 -14.02 18.19 -8.41
N SER A 24 -14.14 19.50 -8.59
CA SER A 24 -14.56 20.49 -7.57
C SER A 24 -13.74 20.48 -6.27
N THR A 25 -12.54 19.89 -6.26
CA THR A 25 -11.68 19.84 -5.08
C THR A 25 -10.89 21.13 -4.95
N THR A 26 -10.85 21.74 -3.76
CA THR A 26 -10.05 22.96 -3.53
C THR A 26 -8.57 22.70 -3.77
N ARG A 27 -7.95 23.46 -4.68
CA ARG A 27 -6.51 23.54 -4.87
C ARG A 27 -5.95 24.61 -3.93
N TRP A 28 -4.80 24.34 -3.35
CA TRP A 28 -4.07 25.19 -2.44
C TRP A 28 -2.73 25.58 -3.08
N ARG A 29 -2.26 26.80 -2.82
CA ARG A 29 -0.96 27.29 -3.26
C ARG A 29 -0.18 27.81 -2.07
N CYS A 30 1.06 27.36 -1.91
CA CYS A 30 1.97 27.88 -0.91
C CYS A 30 2.30 29.35 -1.20
N THR A 31 2.26 30.19 -0.17
CA THR A 31 2.61 31.62 -0.28
C THR A 31 4.11 31.87 -0.30
N HIS A 32 4.93 30.87 0.07
CA HIS A 32 6.39 30.95 0.06
C HIS A 32 7.01 30.34 -1.20
N CYS A 33 6.87 29.02 -1.40
CA CYS A 33 7.52 28.33 -2.53
C CYS A 33 6.66 28.21 -3.80
N GLY A 34 5.42 28.69 -3.79
CA GLY A 34 4.51 28.62 -4.95
C GLY A 34 3.97 27.22 -5.29
N HIS A 35 4.37 26.16 -4.57
CA HIS A 35 3.87 24.81 -4.80
C HIS A 35 2.34 24.76 -4.72
N SER A 36 1.72 24.14 -5.71
CA SER A 36 0.27 24.00 -5.80
C SER A 36 -0.14 22.55 -5.65
N PHE A 37 -1.03 22.27 -4.72
CA PHE A 37 -1.47 20.92 -4.37
C PHE A 37 -2.96 20.91 -4.03
N THR A 38 -3.59 19.75 -4.06
CA THR A 38 -4.93 19.59 -3.46
C THR A 38 -4.77 18.96 -2.09
N ARG A 39 -5.68 19.26 -1.16
CA ARG A 39 -5.67 18.60 0.14
C ARG A 39 -5.97 17.13 -0.07
N ASN A 40 -4.95 16.29 -0.02
CA ASN A 40 -5.14 14.85 -0.01
C ASN A 40 -5.35 14.43 1.44
N THR A 41 -6.61 14.38 1.89
CA THR A 41 -6.97 13.79 3.19
C THR A 41 -6.77 12.27 3.22
N GLN A 42 -6.33 11.64 2.13
CA GLN A 42 -6.39 10.20 1.92
C GLN A 42 -5.03 9.52 1.64
N THR A 43 -3.90 10.23 1.69
CA THR A 43 -2.61 9.59 1.36
C THR A 43 -2.24 8.50 2.36
N HIS A 44 -2.52 8.70 3.65
CA HIS A 44 -2.26 7.69 4.68
C HIS A 44 -3.28 6.53 4.71
N ASN A 45 -4.40 6.63 3.98
CA ASN A 45 -5.46 5.61 4.04
C ASN A 45 -5.50 4.72 2.77
N LYS A 46 -5.07 5.21 1.60
CA LYS A 46 -5.14 4.43 0.34
C LYS A 46 -4.16 3.27 0.27
N ASN A 47 -2.90 3.48 0.68
CA ASN A 47 -1.90 2.41 0.65
C ASN A 47 -2.19 1.40 1.77
N THR A 48 -2.55 1.87 2.96
CA THR A 48 -2.98 1.02 4.08
C THR A 48 -4.19 0.16 3.72
N ALA A 49 -5.25 0.75 3.16
CA ALA A 49 -6.43 -0.01 2.71
C ALA A 49 -6.08 -0.98 1.57
N THR A 50 -5.18 -0.60 0.67
CA THR A 50 -4.70 -1.50 -0.39
C THR A 50 -3.91 -2.67 0.19
N MET A 51 -3.07 -2.43 1.20
CA MET A 51 -2.31 -3.48 1.88
C MET A 51 -3.22 -4.44 2.63
N ALA A 52 -4.26 -3.93 3.31
CA ALA A 52 -5.25 -4.76 3.99
C ALA A 52 -5.97 -5.69 3.00
N LEU A 53 -6.40 -5.17 1.85
CA LEU A 53 -7.00 -5.98 0.78
C LEU A 53 -6.02 -7.00 0.20
N PHE A 54 -4.75 -6.61 0.03
CA PHE A 54 -3.71 -7.50 -0.45
C PHE A 54 -3.50 -8.67 0.51
N ILE A 55 -3.36 -8.41 1.82
CA ILE A 55 -3.22 -9.45 2.84
C ILE A 55 -4.45 -10.36 2.82
N GLN A 56 -5.66 -9.81 2.85
CA GLN A 56 -6.90 -10.58 2.81
C GLN A 56 -6.96 -11.51 1.59
N TRP A 57 -6.54 -11.03 0.42
CA TRP A 57 -6.52 -11.85 -0.79
C TRP A 57 -5.40 -12.89 -0.75
N ALA A 58 -4.17 -12.50 -0.40
CA ALA A 58 -2.99 -13.34 -0.47
C ALA A 58 -2.99 -14.48 0.56
N THR A 59 -3.63 -14.29 1.72
CA THR A 59 -3.81 -15.35 2.74
C THR A 59 -5.15 -16.07 2.62
N GLY A 60 -6.00 -15.66 1.69
CA GLY A 60 -7.28 -16.29 1.39
C GLY A 60 -7.16 -17.39 0.34
N THR A 61 -8.30 -18.01 0.01
CA THR A 61 -8.41 -19.07 -1.00
C THR A 61 -8.98 -18.59 -2.34
N GLN A 62 -9.43 -17.33 -2.41
CA GLN A 62 -10.06 -16.78 -3.59
C GLN A 62 -9.05 -16.48 -4.69
N SER A 63 -9.40 -16.82 -5.95
CA SER A 63 -8.63 -16.37 -7.10
C SER A 63 -8.61 -14.84 -7.20
N LEU A 64 -7.53 -14.26 -7.76
CA LEU A 64 -7.45 -12.81 -7.97
C LEU A 64 -8.59 -12.28 -8.85
N THR A 65 -9.07 -13.09 -9.79
CA THR A 65 -10.20 -12.75 -10.67
C THR A 65 -11.50 -12.62 -9.88
N THR A 66 -11.80 -13.60 -9.03
CA THR A 66 -13.00 -13.60 -8.17
C THR A 66 -12.94 -12.43 -7.17
N PHE A 67 -11.80 -12.23 -6.54
CA PHE A 67 -11.58 -11.14 -5.60
C PHE A 67 -11.75 -9.77 -6.28
N ALA A 68 -11.17 -9.58 -7.46
CA ALA A 68 -11.31 -8.35 -8.23
C ALA A 68 -12.77 -8.06 -8.63
N ALA A 69 -13.50 -9.09 -9.08
CA ALA A 69 -14.92 -8.98 -9.41
C ALA A 69 -15.77 -8.55 -8.21
N HIS A 70 -15.51 -9.11 -7.02
CA HIS A 70 -16.18 -8.72 -5.78
C HIS A 70 -15.95 -7.23 -5.43
N HIS A 71 -14.79 -6.70 -5.80
CA HIS A 71 -14.43 -5.29 -5.62
C HIS A 71 -14.74 -4.40 -6.84
N GLY A 72 -15.51 -4.90 -7.81
CA GLY A 72 -16.00 -4.11 -8.95
C GLY A 72 -14.90 -3.65 -9.91
N VAL A 73 -13.77 -4.35 -9.98
CA VAL A 73 -12.64 -4.00 -10.86
C VAL A 73 -12.17 -5.21 -11.67
N THR A 74 -11.42 -4.95 -12.74
CA THR A 74 -10.81 -6.03 -13.52
C THR A 74 -9.66 -6.69 -12.76
N ARG A 75 -9.35 -7.94 -13.11
CA ARG A 75 -8.19 -8.67 -12.59
C ARG A 75 -6.89 -7.88 -12.78
N GLN A 76 -6.70 -7.28 -13.96
CA GLN A 76 -5.52 -6.50 -14.31
C GLN A 76 -5.40 -5.26 -13.42
N THR A 77 -6.51 -4.53 -13.21
CA THR A 77 -6.53 -3.36 -12.32
C THR A 77 -6.12 -3.74 -10.90
N MET A 78 -6.66 -4.83 -10.36
CA MET A 78 -6.30 -5.28 -9.01
C MET A 78 -4.85 -5.75 -8.93
N HIS A 79 -4.38 -6.49 -9.93
CA HIS A 79 -2.98 -6.94 -10.03
C HIS A 79 -2.00 -5.75 -10.01
N HIS A 80 -2.26 -4.71 -10.80
CA HIS A 80 -1.42 -3.50 -10.78
C HIS A 80 -1.47 -2.78 -9.45
N ARG A 81 -2.64 -2.74 -8.79
CA ARG A 81 -2.83 -2.12 -7.48
C ARG A 81 -2.00 -2.82 -6.38
N PHE A 82 -1.83 -4.14 -6.47
CA PHE A 82 -1.05 -4.95 -5.53
C PHE A 82 0.44 -5.01 -5.84
N ARG A 83 0.90 -4.47 -6.98
CA ARG A 83 2.29 -4.62 -7.44
C ARG A 83 3.32 -4.20 -6.41
N TRP A 84 3.10 -3.08 -5.72
CA TRP A 84 4.04 -2.55 -4.73
C TRP A 84 4.04 -3.35 -3.42
N CYS A 85 2.94 -4.04 -3.10
CA CYS A 85 2.84 -4.87 -1.90
C CYS A 85 3.80 -6.06 -1.95
N TRP A 86 4.04 -6.62 -3.14
CA TRP A 86 5.03 -7.68 -3.36
C TRP A 86 6.47 -7.27 -3.09
N TRP A 87 6.76 -5.97 -3.05
CA TRP A 87 8.11 -5.46 -2.73
C TRP A 87 8.32 -5.27 -1.24
N ILE A 88 7.29 -5.46 -0.41
CA ILE A 88 7.44 -5.47 1.03
C ILE A 88 7.97 -6.84 1.43
N ILE A 89 9.24 -6.85 1.82
CA ILE A 89 9.88 -8.03 2.41
C ILE A 89 9.82 -7.82 3.92
N PRO A 90 8.97 -8.56 4.66
CA PRO A 90 9.06 -8.54 6.11
C PRO A 90 10.43 -9.11 6.50
N THR A 91 11.18 -8.39 7.32
CA THR A 91 12.43 -8.89 7.89
C THR A 91 12.09 -9.64 9.17
N PRO A 92 12.08 -10.99 9.17
CA PRO A 92 11.90 -11.72 10.42
C PRO A 92 13.07 -11.40 11.34
N THR A 93 12.80 -11.30 12.64
CA THR A 93 13.85 -11.29 13.65
C THR A 93 14.42 -12.70 13.74
N ILE A 94 15.57 -12.92 13.12
CA ILE A 94 16.28 -14.19 13.15
C ILE A 94 17.30 -14.12 14.29
N ASP A 95 17.18 -15.02 15.26
CA ASP A 95 18.21 -15.24 16.26
C ASP A 95 19.27 -16.19 15.70
N SER A 96 20.46 -15.65 15.40
CA SER A 96 21.57 -16.41 14.82
C SER A 96 22.16 -17.46 15.76
N PHE A 97 21.84 -17.42 17.05
CA PHE A 97 22.34 -18.35 18.06
C PHE A 97 21.27 -19.36 18.50
N ARG A 98 20.09 -19.34 17.88
CA ARG A 98 19.02 -20.27 18.23
C ARG A 98 19.41 -21.69 17.81
N ILE A 99 19.41 -22.59 18.79
CA ILE A 99 19.56 -24.02 18.57
C ILE A 99 18.16 -24.58 18.30
N HIS A 100 18.02 -25.30 17.19
CA HIS A 100 16.78 -25.96 16.78
C HIS A 100 16.94 -27.46 17.00
N ASP A 101 16.21 -28.02 17.97
CA ASP A 101 16.25 -29.46 18.24
C ASP A 101 15.67 -30.27 17.07
N GLN A 102 14.73 -29.68 16.34
CA GLN A 102 14.06 -30.26 15.17
C GLN A 102 13.82 -29.19 14.10
N ILE A 103 13.89 -29.62 12.84
CA ILE A 103 13.56 -28.81 11.67
C ILE A 103 12.68 -29.65 10.76
N PHE A 104 11.50 -29.14 10.44
CA PHE A 104 10.59 -29.68 9.46
C PHE A 104 10.92 -29.11 8.09
N LEU A 105 11.10 -30.00 7.12
CA LEU A 105 11.28 -29.65 5.72
C LEU A 105 10.01 -30.00 4.95
N ASP A 106 9.45 -29.03 4.24
CA ASP A 106 8.34 -29.22 3.31
C ASP A 106 8.71 -28.75 1.91
N ALA A 107 8.17 -29.42 0.91
CA ALA A 107 8.47 -29.20 -0.49
C ALA A 107 7.18 -29.13 -1.30
N THR A 108 6.89 -27.97 -1.88
CA THR A 108 5.75 -27.80 -2.78
C THR A 108 6.22 -27.57 -4.21
N TYR A 109 5.92 -28.50 -5.12
CA TYR A 109 6.18 -28.33 -6.53
C TYR A 109 5.22 -27.33 -7.17
N LEU A 110 5.78 -26.31 -7.80
CA LEU A 110 5.12 -25.32 -8.63
C LEU A 110 5.51 -25.56 -10.10
N LYS A 111 4.76 -24.98 -11.03
CA LYS A 111 5.06 -25.07 -12.46
C LYS A 111 6.48 -24.55 -12.81
N SER A 112 7.01 -23.64 -12.00
CA SER A 112 8.31 -23.00 -12.18
C SER A 112 9.45 -23.62 -11.36
N GLY A 113 9.22 -24.70 -10.62
CA GLY A 113 10.22 -25.34 -9.77
C GLY A 113 9.66 -25.79 -8.41
N CYS A 114 10.53 -26.19 -7.49
CA CYS A 114 10.14 -26.61 -6.15
C CYS A 114 10.37 -25.48 -5.13
N LEU A 115 9.33 -25.13 -4.38
CA LEU A 115 9.45 -24.27 -3.20
C LEU A 115 9.81 -25.16 -2.01
N LEU A 116 11.02 -24.96 -1.47
CA LEU A 116 11.48 -25.62 -0.26
C LEU A 116 11.29 -24.69 0.94
N ILE A 117 10.66 -25.20 1.99
CA ILE A 117 10.41 -24.48 3.24
C ILE A 117 11.06 -25.27 4.38
N ALA A 118 11.81 -24.57 5.23
CA ALA A 118 12.35 -25.09 6.48
C ALA A 118 11.73 -24.31 7.64
N ALA A 119 11.14 -25.02 8.60
CA ALA A 119 10.53 -24.44 9.79
C ALA A 119 10.92 -25.25 11.03
N SER A 120 11.04 -24.59 12.17
CA SER A 120 11.37 -25.20 13.47
C SER A 120 10.33 -24.86 14.51
#